data_AF-A0A2V5M474-F1
#
_entry.id   AF-A0A2V5M474-F1
#
_cell.length_a   1.000
_cell.length_b   1.000
_cell.length_c   1.000
_cell.angle_alpha   90.00
_cell.angle_beta   90.00
_cell.angle_gamma   90.00
#
_symmetry.space_group_name_H-M   'P 1'
#
loop_
_entity.id
_entity.type
_entity.pdbx_description
1 polymer ?
#
loop_
_entity_poly.entity_id
_entity_poly.type
_entity_poly.pdbx_seq_one_letter_code
_entity_poly.pdbx_strand_id
1 'polypeptide(L)'
;GPVFSGKPIDYWAPTNWLQLDNGDTDLGGCAPVVITINGATPSQLVLALGKDGKAYLLNRINLGGIRAPVASAQVATSIRGQAAATYRTTQGTYFVFRATSGAISAYRITATNPPTIVPAWNVSQNGQGSPWVTTTNGVDNAIVWAANSGNGDQRVRGFNGDTGAVVYAGGGPNELMNGTSKFNTGIVAGGRMYFAGTNKVYAFELP
;
A
#
# COMPACT_ATOMS: atom_id res chain seq x y z
N GLY A 1 -12.69 12.01 -20.96
CA GLY A 1 -11.77 11.54 -19.89
C GLY A 1 -11.03 12.73 -19.31
N PRO A 2 -10.23 12.56 -18.24
CA PRO A 2 -9.35 13.62 -17.75
C PRO A 2 -8.37 14.06 -18.85
N VAL A 3 -8.06 15.35 -18.92
CA VAL A 3 -7.14 15.95 -19.90
C VAL A 3 -5.90 16.45 -19.15
N PHE A 4 -4.72 16.00 -19.54
CA PHE A 4 -3.46 16.52 -19.02
C PHE A 4 -3.13 17.83 -19.74
N SER A 5 -3.20 18.97 -19.03
CA SER A 5 -2.93 20.30 -19.60
C SER A 5 -1.47 20.73 -19.49
N GLY A 6 -0.64 19.96 -18.77
CA GLY A 6 0.76 20.30 -18.48
C GLY A 6 0.92 21.43 -17.45
N LYS A 7 -0.18 21.95 -16.89
CA LYS A 7 -0.15 22.97 -15.84
C LYS A 7 0.18 22.33 -14.49
N PRO A 8 0.70 23.10 -13.51
CA PRO A 8 0.98 22.59 -12.17
C PRO A 8 -0.18 21.85 -11.50
N ILE A 9 -1.43 22.12 -11.88
CA ILE A 9 -2.61 21.41 -11.37
C ILE A 9 -2.60 19.90 -11.69
N ASP A 10 -1.90 19.48 -12.75
CA ASP A 10 -1.94 18.12 -13.30
C ASP A 10 -0.78 17.22 -12.89
N TYR A 11 0.26 17.78 -12.26
CA TYR A 11 1.45 17.02 -11.85
C TYR A 11 1.98 17.48 -10.50
N TRP A 12 2.73 16.61 -9.85
CA TRP A 12 3.47 16.96 -8.64
C TRP A 12 4.85 16.31 -8.63
N ALA A 13 5.82 17.03 -8.07
CA ALA A 13 7.10 16.47 -7.65
C ALA A 13 7.55 17.15 -6.33
N PRO A 14 8.30 16.46 -5.46
CA PRO A 14 8.81 17.08 -4.25
C PRO A 14 9.84 18.16 -4.59
N THR A 15 10.05 19.12 -3.69
CA THR A 15 10.98 20.24 -3.94
C THR A 15 12.43 19.80 -4.15
N ASN A 16 12.80 18.63 -3.63
CA ASN A 16 14.11 18.00 -3.81
C ASN A 16 14.12 16.92 -4.91
N TRP A 17 13.16 16.91 -5.84
CA TRP A 17 13.01 15.85 -6.86
C TRP A 17 14.32 15.57 -7.61
N LEU A 18 15.10 16.60 -7.96
CA LEU A 18 16.35 16.43 -8.72
C LEU A 18 17.42 15.68 -7.91
N GLN A 19 17.48 15.91 -6.60
CA GLN A 19 18.37 15.15 -5.72
C GLN A 19 17.92 13.69 -5.63
N LEU A 20 16.61 13.47 -5.54
CA LEU A 20 16.07 12.12 -5.45
C LEU A 20 16.32 11.32 -6.74
N ASP A 21 16.12 11.95 -7.89
CA ASP A 21 16.38 11.39 -9.23
C ASP A 21 17.85 11.02 -9.41
N ASN A 22 18.76 11.98 -9.15
CA ASN A 22 20.21 11.73 -9.19
C ASN A 22 20.67 10.60 -8.27
N GLY A 23 19.93 10.33 -7.19
CA GLY A 23 20.24 9.30 -6.20
C GLY A 23 19.49 7.97 -6.37
N ASP A 24 18.64 7.80 -7.39
CA ASP A 24 17.70 6.66 -7.51
C ASP A 24 16.86 6.45 -6.22
N THR A 25 16.47 7.56 -5.59
CA THR A 25 15.60 7.62 -4.41
C THR A 25 14.28 8.34 -4.71
N ASP A 26 13.99 8.55 -5.99
CA ASP A 26 12.80 9.19 -6.55
C ASP A 26 11.49 8.46 -6.26
N LEU A 27 10.41 9.06 -6.75
CA LEU A 27 9.09 8.45 -6.73
C LEU A 27 9.01 7.30 -7.75
N GLY A 28 7.92 6.54 -7.73
CA GLY A 28 7.69 5.50 -8.75
C GLY A 28 8.21 4.12 -8.39
N GLY A 29 8.70 3.91 -7.16
CA GLY A 29 8.88 2.58 -6.59
C GLY A 29 7.55 1.84 -6.38
N CYS A 30 6.43 2.58 -6.31
CA CYS A 30 5.06 2.09 -6.15
C CYS A 30 4.10 3.00 -6.92
N ALA A 31 2.99 2.43 -7.40
CA ALA A 31 1.93 3.23 -8.01
C ALA A 31 1.28 4.17 -6.97
N PRO A 32 0.93 5.41 -7.35
CA PRO A 32 0.17 6.30 -6.49
C PRO A 32 -1.26 5.78 -6.29
N VAL A 33 -1.84 6.06 -5.13
CA VAL A 33 -3.21 5.63 -4.78
C VAL A 33 -4.10 6.84 -4.54
N VAL A 34 -5.29 6.84 -5.15
CA VAL A 34 -6.31 7.86 -4.91
C VAL A 34 -7.07 7.52 -3.63
N ILE A 35 -7.19 8.49 -2.72
CA ILE A 35 -7.82 8.31 -1.41
C ILE A 35 -8.79 9.46 -1.14
N THR A 36 -9.93 9.17 -0.54
CA THR A 36 -10.83 10.20 0.01
C THR A 36 -10.91 10.05 1.52
N ILE A 37 -10.71 11.14 2.25
CA ILE A 37 -10.78 11.20 3.72
C ILE A 37 -11.91 12.12 4.11
N ASN A 38 -13.03 11.54 4.54
CA ASN A 38 -14.18 12.31 5.02
C ASN A 38 -13.78 13.11 6.27
N GLY A 39 -14.12 14.40 6.30
CA GLY A 39 -13.79 15.31 7.41
C GLY A 39 -12.42 15.98 7.33
N ALA A 40 -11.56 15.60 6.37
CA ALA A 40 -10.29 16.28 6.13
C ALA A 40 -10.39 17.42 5.10
N THR A 41 -9.44 18.34 5.13
CA THR A 41 -9.32 19.45 4.19
C THR A 41 -7.85 19.58 3.78
N PRO A 42 -7.48 19.28 2.52
CA PRO A 42 -8.34 18.70 1.48
C PRO A 42 -8.75 17.25 1.77
N SER A 43 -9.96 16.86 1.34
CA SER A 43 -10.48 15.49 1.51
C SER A 43 -10.14 14.56 0.36
N GLN A 44 -9.94 15.10 -0.86
CA GLN A 44 -9.59 14.34 -2.05
C GLN A 44 -8.07 14.35 -2.23
N LEU A 45 -7.46 13.20 -1.97
CA LEU A 45 -6.01 13.07 -1.89
C LEU A 45 -5.45 12.07 -2.90
N VAL A 46 -4.17 12.23 -3.19
CA VAL A 46 -3.32 11.18 -3.79
C VAL A 46 -2.22 10.85 -2.78
N LEU A 47 -2.05 9.57 -2.47
CA LEU A 47 -0.91 9.04 -1.74
C LEU A 47 0.16 8.60 -2.72
N ALA A 48 1.37 9.13 -2.58
CA ALA A 48 2.56 8.65 -3.27
C ALA A 48 3.56 8.09 -2.26
N LEU A 49 4.19 6.96 -2.61
CA LEU A 49 5.29 6.38 -1.85
C LEU A 49 6.58 6.49 -2.68
N GLY A 50 7.67 6.92 -2.04
CA GLY A 50 8.97 7.10 -2.68
C GLY A 50 9.99 6.03 -2.31
N LYS A 51 11.00 5.84 -3.17
CA LYS A 51 12.16 4.98 -2.90
C LYS A 51 12.98 5.50 -1.72
N ASP A 52 12.89 6.80 -1.44
CA ASP A 52 13.38 7.50 -0.24
C ASP A 52 12.71 7.08 1.09
N GLY A 53 11.68 6.23 1.03
CA GLY A 53 11.00 5.73 2.21
C GLY A 53 9.92 6.65 2.76
N LYS A 54 9.56 7.70 2.02
CA LYS A 54 8.52 8.65 2.43
C LYS A 54 7.16 8.31 1.83
N ALA A 55 6.13 8.64 2.61
CA ALA A 55 4.77 8.78 2.14
C ALA A 55 4.44 10.26 1.97
N TYR A 56 3.74 10.60 0.89
CA TYR A 56 3.36 11.95 0.50
C TYR A 56 1.85 12.01 0.26
N LEU A 57 1.16 12.95 0.92
CA LEU A 57 -0.24 13.27 0.63
C LEU A 57 -0.31 14.52 -0.23
N LEU A 58 -1.01 14.41 -1.36
CA LEU A 58 -1.15 15.46 -2.36
C LEU A 58 -2.63 15.82 -2.51
N ASN A 59 -2.93 17.08 -2.80
CA ASN A 59 -4.29 17.50 -3.12
C ASN A 59 -4.66 17.03 -4.53
N ARG A 60 -5.60 16.09 -4.66
CA ARG A 60 -5.96 15.47 -5.94
C ARG A 60 -6.53 16.48 -6.94
N ILE A 61 -7.22 17.51 -6.46
CA ILE A 61 -7.84 18.53 -7.34
C ILE A 61 -6.85 19.64 -7.74
N ASN A 62 -5.68 19.68 -7.10
CA ASN A 62 -4.62 20.62 -7.45
C ASN A 62 -3.27 20.09 -6.96
N LEU A 63 -2.59 19.33 -7.82
CA LEU A 63 -1.31 18.69 -7.49
C LEU A 63 -0.19 19.72 -7.23
N GLY A 64 -0.26 20.87 -7.91
CA GLY A 64 0.51 22.08 -7.61
C GLY A 64 1.98 22.06 -8.08
N GLY A 65 2.37 21.17 -8.99
CA GLY A 65 3.68 21.14 -9.61
C GLY A 65 4.82 20.77 -8.65
N ILE A 66 5.95 21.45 -8.75
CA ILE A 66 7.09 21.23 -7.84
C ILE A 66 6.84 22.01 -6.55
N ARG A 67 6.41 21.34 -5.49
CA ARG A 67 6.06 21.98 -4.21
C ARG A 67 6.10 21.04 -3.02
N ALA A 68 6.01 21.60 -1.82
CA ALA A 68 5.73 20.82 -0.62
C ALA A 68 4.36 20.10 -0.73
N PRO A 69 4.28 18.84 -0.25
CA PRO A 69 3.02 18.08 -0.21
C PRO A 69 2.06 18.67 0.84
N VAL A 70 0.81 18.18 0.87
CA VAL A 70 -0.14 18.49 1.96
C VAL A 70 0.41 17.98 3.29
N ALA A 71 0.97 16.76 3.29
CA ALA A 71 1.69 16.18 4.41
C ALA A 71 2.70 15.15 3.89
N SER A 72 3.74 14.88 4.68
CA SER A 72 4.65 13.77 4.45
C SER A 72 5.14 13.16 5.75
N ALA A 73 5.56 11.90 5.69
CA ALA A 73 6.18 11.18 6.81
C ALA A 73 7.24 10.21 6.28
N GLN A 74 8.31 10.01 7.06
CA GLN A 74 9.23 8.90 6.86
C GLN A 74 8.55 7.64 7.38
N VAL A 75 8.24 6.69 6.49
CA VAL A 75 7.46 5.49 6.85
C VAL A 75 8.27 4.19 6.72
N ALA A 76 9.41 4.25 6.05
CA ALA A 76 10.40 3.17 5.94
C ALA A 76 11.78 3.76 5.57
N THR A 77 12.82 2.92 5.49
CA THR A 77 14.11 3.30 4.89
C THR A 77 14.03 3.37 3.36
N SER A 78 13.24 2.49 2.74
CA SER A 78 13.03 2.46 1.29
C SER A 78 11.77 1.68 0.94
N ILE A 79 11.06 2.13 -0.11
CA ILE A 79 9.85 1.50 -0.62
C ILE A 79 9.96 1.39 -2.14
N ARG A 80 10.08 0.16 -2.66
CA ARG A 80 10.20 -0.08 -4.10
C ARG A 80 9.76 -1.48 -4.49
N GLY A 81 9.26 -1.60 -5.72
CA GLY A 81 8.79 -2.86 -6.29
C GLY A 81 7.65 -3.42 -5.45
N GLN A 82 6.49 -2.76 -5.46
CA GLN A 82 5.26 -3.30 -4.89
C GLN A 82 4.08 -2.39 -5.26
N ALA A 83 2.87 -2.91 -5.03
CA ALA A 83 1.64 -2.12 -5.00
C ALA A 83 1.19 -1.94 -3.55
N ALA A 84 0.96 -0.70 -3.13
CA ALA A 84 0.31 -0.42 -1.86
C ALA A 84 -1.19 -0.70 -1.96
N ALA A 85 -1.82 -0.94 -0.82
CA ALA A 85 -3.27 -1.03 -0.71
C ALA A 85 -3.80 0.02 0.29
N THR A 86 -5.05 0.43 0.10
CA THR A 86 -5.76 1.30 1.04
C THR A 86 -7.04 0.64 1.49
N TYR A 87 -7.45 0.94 2.71
CA TYR A 87 -8.67 0.38 3.30
C TYR A 87 -9.20 1.32 4.37
N ARG A 88 -10.43 1.05 4.79
CA ARG A 88 -11.09 1.77 5.87
C ARG A 88 -11.51 0.78 6.94
N THR A 89 -11.46 1.24 8.18
CA THR A 89 -12.11 0.60 9.32
C THR A 89 -12.93 1.66 10.07
N THR A 90 -13.62 1.26 11.13
CA THR A 90 -14.30 2.20 12.02
C THR A 90 -13.32 3.17 12.71
N GLN A 91 -12.02 2.85 12.72
CA GLN A 91 -10.96 3.68 13.30
C GLN A 91 -10.36 4.70 12.31
N GLY A 92 -10.67 4.59 11.02
CA GLY A 92 -10.24 5.56 10.00
C GLY A 92 -9.78 4.93 8.68
N THR A 93 -9.06 5.74 7.89
CA THR A 93 -8.51 5.32 6.61
C THR A 93 -7.03 4.98 6.75
N TYR A 94 -6.65 3.84 6.19
CA TYR A 94 -5.31 3.28 6.24
C TYR A 94 -4.71 3.17 4.85
N PHE A 95 -3.40 3.19 4.80
CA PHE A 95 -2.63 2.61 3.70
C PHE A 95 -1.65 1.59 4.25
N VAL A 96 -1.38 0.56 3.46
CA VAL A 96 -0.46 -0.53 3.79
C VAL A 96 0.45 -0.81 2.61
N PHE A 97 1.70 -1.12 2.93
CA PHE A 97 2.74 -1.37 1.95
C PHE A 97 3.77 -2.34 2.52
N ARG A 98 4.55 -2.93 1.63
CA ARG A 98 5.75 -3.69 1.99
C ARG A 98 6.99 -2.78 1.92
N ALA A 99 7.72 -2.67 3.03
CA ALA A 99 9.02 -2.01 3.04
C ALA A 99 10.10 -2.90 2.43
N THR A 100 11.22 -2.31 1.98
CA THR A 100 12.36 -3.08 1.46
C THR A 100 12.98 -3.99 2.53
N SER A 101 12.83 -3.65 3.82
CA SER A 101 13.23 -4.49 4.96
C SER A 101 12.43 -5.80 5.08
N GLY A 102 11.35 -5.96 4.31
CA GLY A 102 10.45 -7.11 4.35
C GLY A 102 9.19 -6.88 5.18
N ALA A 103 9.19 -5.90 6.07
CA ALA A 103 8.03 -5.63 6.91
C ALA A 103 6.80 -5.17 6.11
N ILE A 104 5.62 -5.61 6.55
CA ILE A 104 4.33 -5.01 6.17
C ILE A 104 4.01 -3.93 7.20
N SER A 105 3.82 -2.72 6.73
CA SER A 105 3.55 -1.55 7.56
C SER A 105 2.24 -0.90 7.17
N ALA A 106 1.41 -0.60 8.15
CA ALA A 106 0.23 0.22 7.97
C ALA A 106 0.34 1.54 8.72
N TYR A 107 -0.19 2.58 8.07
CA TYR A 107 -0.30 3.93 8.61
C TYR A 107 -1.72 4.44 8.38
N ARG A 108 -2.19 5.31 9.27
CA ARG A 108 -3.46 6.02 9.15
C ARG A 108 -3.25 7.41 8.58
N ILE A 109 -4.27 7.87 7.87
CA ILE A 109 -4.41 9.27 7.46
C ILE A 109 -5.48 9.90 8.34
N THR A 110 -5.13 10.96 9.07
CA THR A 110 -6.08 11.62 9.99
C THR A 110 -7.14 12.41 9.24
N ALA A 111 -8.35 12.46 9.79
CA ALA A 111 -9.44 13.32 9.30
C ALA A 111 -9.33 14.76 9.86
N THR A 112 -8.15 15.37 9.76
CA THR A 112 -7.86 16.73 10.26
C THR A 112 -7.69 17.72 9.10
N ASN A 113 -7.60 19.01 9.43
CA ASN A 113 -7.46 20.11 8.47
C ASN A 113 -6.15 20.88 8.74
N PRO A 114 -5.00 20.52 8.14
CA PRO A 114 -4.79 19.49 7.12
C PRO A 114 -4.67 18.05 7.67
N PRO A 115 -4.83 17.01 6.82
CA PRO A 115 -4.61 15.62 7.21
C PRO A 115 -3.12 15.34 7.46
N THR A 116 -2.82 14.44 8.39
CA THR A 116 -1.47 13.97 8.71
C THR A 116 -1.37 12.45 8.55
N ILE A 117 -0.13 11.93 8.55
CA ILE A 117 0.17 10.49 8.48
C ILE A 117 0.66 10.04 9.85
N VAL A 118 0.01 9.03 10.43
CA VAL A 118 0.37 8.49 11.76
C VAL A 118 0.56 6.97 11.70
N PRO A 119 1.51 6.40 12.45
CA PRO A 119 1.72 4.95 12.47
C PRO A 119 0.49 4.22 13.00
N ALA A 120 0.24 3.03 12.46
CA ALA A 120 -0.76 2.10 13.00
C ALA A 120 -0.08 0.84 13.54
N TRP A 121 0.55 0.07 12.66
CA TRP A 121 1.23 -1.18 13.03
C TRP A 121 2.29 -1.55 12.00
N ASN A 122 3.21 -2.42 12.42
CA ASN A 122 4.30 -2.93 11.61
C ASN A 122 4.56 -4.39 11.99
N VAL A 123 4.68 -5.27 10.99
CA VAL A 123 4.96 -6.69 11.19
C VAL A 123 6.08 -7.13 10.25
N SER A 124 7.14 -7.68 10.83
CA SER A 124 8.25 -8.25 10.07
C SER A 124 7.83 -9.54 9.38
N GLN A 125 8.09 -9.63 8.08
CA GLN A 125 8.01 -10.87 7.32
C GLN A 125 9.13 -10.88 6.26
N ASN A 126 9.44 -12.07 5.73
CA ASN A 126 10.51 -12.23 4.74
C ASN A 126 9.98 -12.25 3.29
N GLY A 127 8.67 -12.07 3.11
CA GLY A 127 8.00 -12.01 1.82
C GLY A 127 8.30 -10.78 0.99
N GLN A 128 8.12 -10.92 -0.31
CA GLN A 128 8.23 -9.84 -1.29
C GLN A 128 6.93 -9.58 -2.08
N GLY A 129 5.80 -10.17 -1.66
CA GLY A 129 4.50 -9.90 -2.27
C GLY A 129 3.98 -8.50 -1.93
N SER A 130 3.15 -7.97 -2.82
CA SER A 130 2.39 -6.74 -2.59
C SER A 130 1.17 -7.04 -1.71
N PRO A 131 0.82 -6.19 -0.74
CA PRO A 131 -0.37 -6.40 0.06
C PRO A 131 -1.67 -6.20 -0.74
N TRP A 132 -2.72 -6.87 -0.30
CA TRP A 132 -4.12 -6.60 -0.69
C TRP A 132 -5.00 -6.66 0.55
N VAL A 133 -6.23 -6.16 0.44
CA VAL A 133 -7.14 -6.07 1.59
C VAL A 133 -8.50 -6.62 1.23
N THR A 134 -9.08 -7.38 2.16
CA THR A 134 -10.50 -7.74 2.14
C THR A 134 -11.21 -7.09 3.31
N THR A 135 -12.50 -6.82 3.12
CA THR A 135 -13.42 -6.38 4.16
C THR A 135 -14.75 -7.08 3.92
N THR A 136 -15.58 -7.19 4.94
CA THR A 136 -16.91 -7.80 4.80
C THR A 136 -17.93 -6.85 4.16
N ASN A 137 -17.77 -5.54 4.34
CA ASN A 137 -18.70 -4.52 3.84
C ASN A 137 -18.00 -3.19 3.44
N GLY A 138 -16.69 -3.21 3.22
CA GLY A 138 -15.90 -2.01 2.94
C GLY A 138 -15.33 -1.31 4.17
N VAL A 139 -15.69 -1.74 5.39
CA VAL A 139 -15.22 -1.14 6.66
C VAL A 139 -14.92 -2.20 7.72
N ASP A 140 -15.80 -3.19 7.89
CA ASP A 140 -15.70 -4.18 8.96
C ASP A 140 -14.84 -5.38 8.56
N ASN A 141 -14.19 -5.98 9.58
CA ASN A 141 -13.35 -7.16 9.47
C ASN A 141 -12.27 -6.99 8.38
N ALA A 142 -11.57 -5.85 8.40
CA ALA A 142 -10.47 -5.62 7.50
C ALA A 142 -9.34 -6.62 7.75
N ILE A 143 -8.95 -7.36 6.73
CA ILE A 143 -7.79 -8.25 6.75
C ILE A 143 -6.82 -7.77 5.68
N VAL A 144 -5.62 -7.40 6.10
CA VAL A 144 -4.49 -7.19 5.20
C VAL A 144 -3.87 -8.54 4.90
N TRP A 145 -3.77 -8.86 3.63
CA TRP A 145 -3.14 -10.08 3.16
C TRP A 145 -1.82 -9.75 2.48
N ALA A 146 -0.87 -10.67 2.57
CA ALA A 146 0.34 -10.66 1.78
C ALA A 146 0.78 -12.09 1.46
N ALA A 147 1.23 -12.31 0.24
CA ALA A 147 1.96 -13.52 -0.09
C ALA A 147 3.42 -13.34 0.32
N ASN A 148 3.96 -14.30 1.07
CA ASN A 148 5.39 -14.40 1.30
C ASN A 148 6.11 -14.92 0.03
N SER A 149 5.90 -14.27 -1.10
CA SER A 149 6.48 -14.65 -2.38
C SER A 149 7.94 -14.19 -2.52
N GLY A 150 8.64 -14.69 -3.54
CA GLY A 150 10.03 -14.35 -3.79
C GLY A 150 10.95 -15.08 -2.81
N ASN A 151 11.65 -14.34 -1.96
CA ASN A 151 12.52 -14.90 -0.93
C ASN A 151 11.78 -15.39 0.33
N GLY A 152 10.45 -15.28 0.36
CA GLY A 152 9.64 -15.75 1.48
C GLY A 152 9.36 -17.25 1.43
N ASP A 153 8.53 -17.71 2.35
CA ASP A 153 8.16 -19.12 2.48
C ASP A 153 7.03 -19.57 1.52
N GLN A 154 6.72 -18.75 0.52
CA GLN A 154 5.77 -19.03 -0.56
C GLN A 154 4.34 -19.35 -0.05
N ARG A 155 3.93 -18.72 1.05
CA ARG A 155 2.60 -18.90 1.67
C ARG A 155 1.88 -17.59 1.86
N VAL A 156 0.55 -17.63 1.93
CA VAL A 156 -0.27 -16.44 2.24
C VAL A 156 -0.23 -16.16 3.74
N ARG A 157 -0.21 -14.88 4.11
CA ARG A 157 -0.40 -14.36 5.47
C ARG A 157 -1.58 -13.40 5.48
N GLY A 158 -2.34 -13.41 6.57
CA GLY A 158 -3.43 -12.48 6.86
C GLY A 158 -3.22 -11.82 8.22
N PHE A 159 -3.40 -10.51 8.26
CA PHE A 159 -3.20 -9.66 9.42
C PHE A 159 -4.47 -8.85 9.68
N ASN A 160 -4.87 -8.71 10.95
CA ASN A 160 -5.93 -7.81 11.35
C ASN A 160 -5.60 -6.38 10.90
N GLY A 161 -6.53 -5.73 10.20
CA GLY A 161 -6.31 -4.42 9.60
C GLY A 161 -6.08 -3.29 10.60
N ASP A 162 -6.56 -3.39 11.83
CA ASP A 162 -6.33 -2.34 12.84
C ASP A 162 -5.08 -2.57 13.68
N THR A 163 -4.67 -3.82 13.91
CA THR A 163 -3.63 -4.15 14.88
C THR A 163 -2.39 -4.81 14.29
N GLY A 164 -2.47 -5.33 13.07
CA GLY A 164 -1.43 -6.15 12.46
C GLY A 164 -1.32 -7.55 13.05
N ALA A 165 -2.16 -7.94 14.01
CA ALA A 165 -2.14 -9.28 14.58
C ALA A 165 -2.36 -10.35 13.50
N VAL A 166 -1.57 -11.43 13.51
CA VAL A 166 -1.73 -12.53 12.53
C VAL A 166 -3.07 -13.22 12.78
N VAL A 167 -3.95 -13.20 11.77
CA VAL A 167 -5.23 -13.93 11.77
C VAL A 167 -5.18 -15.15 10.85
N TYR A 168 -4.20 -15.20 9.96
CA TYR A 168 -3.93 -16.35 9.10
C TYR A 168 -2.42 -16.46 8.84
N ALA A 169 -1.80 -17.57 9.21
CA ALA A 169 -0.37 -17.80 9.00
C ALA A 169 -0.07 -18.64 7.75
N GLY A 170 -1.09 -19.26 7.16
CA GLY A 170 -0.92 -20.40 6.28
C GLY A 170 -0.19 -21.57 6.97
N GLY A 171 0.25 -22.55 6.19
CA GLY A 171 1.06 -23.67 6.67
C GLY A 171 0.39 -25.04 6.59
N GLY A 172 -0.87 -25.13 6.19
CA GLY A 172 -1.51 -26.39 5.86
C GLY A 172 -0.80 -27.13 4.71
N PRO A 173 -0.93 -28.47 4.59
CA PRO A 173 -0.22 -29.27 3.58
C PRO A 173 -0.42 -28.78 2.14
N ASN A 174 -1.57 -28.15 1.86
CA ASN A 174 -1.97 -27.70 0.52
C ASN A 174 -1.80 -26.19 0.29
N GLU A 175 -1.15 -25.48 1.21
CA GLU A 175 -1.11 -24.00 1.19
C GLU A 175 0.21 -23.43 0.66
N LEU A 176 1.15 -24.29 0.27
CA LEU A 176 2.42 -23.90 -0.33
C LEU A 176 2.24 -23.52 -1.81
N MET A 177 2.55 -22.27 -2.15
CA MET A 177 2.48 -21.74 -3.52
C MET A 177 3.83 -21.81 -4.24
N ASN A 178 4.15 -22.96 -4.82
CA ASN A 178 5.36 -23.10 -5.63
C ASN A 178 5.38 -22.16 -6.87
N GLY A 179 6.52 -21.54 -7.14
CA GLY A 179 6.72 -20.67 -8.30
C GLY A 179 5.99 -19.33 -8.21
N THR A 180 5.90 -18.72 -7.03
CA THR A 180 5.39 -17.34 -6.92
C THR A 180 6.53 -16.32 -7.01
N SER A 181 6.25 -15.18 -7.66
CA SER A 181 7.21 -14.11 -7.88
C SER A 181 6.98 -12.94 -6.94
N LYS A 182 8.04 -12.15 -6.72
CA LYS A 182 7.98 -10.88 -6.00
C LYS A 182 6.99 -9.91 -6.65
N PHE A 183 6.45 -9.02 -5.83
CA PHE A 183 5.68 -7.83 -6.20
C PHE A 183 4.26 -8.10 -6.74
N ASN A 184 3.86 -9.35 -6.88
CA ASN A 184 2.49 -9.72 -7.22
C ASN A 184 1.53 -9.43 -6.06
N THR A 185 0.30 -9.07 -6.40
CA THR A 185 -0.83 -8.90 -5.47
C THR A 185 -1.85 -10.01 -5.67
N GLY A 186 -2.59 -10.36 -4.61
CA GLY A 186 -3.72 -11.27 -4.69
C GLY A 186 -4.99 -10.57 -5.18
N ILE A 187 -5.91 -11.34 -5.75
CA ILE A 187 -7.24 -10.88 -6.16
C ILE A 187 -8.28 -11.68 -5.39
N VAL A 188 -9.29 -11.02 -4.86
CA VAL A 188 -10.39 -11.68 -4.16
C VAL A 188 -11.68 -11.44 -4.93
N ALA A 189 -12.32 -12.53 -5.37
CA ALA A 189 -13.56 -12.49 -6.14
C ALA A 189 -14.33 -13.81 -5.97
N GLY A 190 -15.66 -13.73 -5.96
CA GLY A 190 -16.52 -14.93 -5.91
C GLY A 190 -16.26 -15.84 -4.70
N GLY A 191 -15.95 -15.28 -3.54
CA GLY A 191 -15.67 -16.05 -2.30
C GLY A 191 -14.30 -16.73 -2.26
N ARG A 192 -13.42 -16.45 -3.23
CA ARG A 192 -12.08 -17.05 -3.32
C ARG A 192 -11.01 -15.98 -3.44
N MET A 193 -9.82 -16.32 -2.95
CA MET A 193 -8.60 -15.58 -3.17
C MET A 193 -7.76 -16.27 -4.24
N TYR A 194 -7.27 -15.49 -5.20
CA TYR A 194 -6.45 -15.95 -6.32
C TYR A 194 -5.07 -15.31 -6.25
N PHE A 195 -4.03 -16.11 -6.50
CA PHE A 195 -2.66 -15.63 -6.57
C PHE A 195 -1.93 -16.25 -7.77
N ALA A 196 -1.29 -15.39 -8.58
CA ALA A 196 -0.58 -15.84 -9.77
C ALA A 196 0.80 -16.43 -9.42
N GLY A 197 1.04 -17.65 -9.86
CA GLY A 197 2.37 -18.26 -9.97
C GLY A 197 2.84 -18.29 -11.42
N THR A 198 4.05 -18.81 -11.67
CA THR A 198 4.70 -18.80 -13.00
C THR A 198 3.84 -19.44 -14.09
N ASN A 199 3.23 -20.60 -13.83
CA ASN A 199 2.48 -21.38 -14.82
C ASN A 199 1.10 -21.83 -14.32
N LYS A 200 0.60 -21.22 -13.25
CA LYS A 200 -0.70 -21.58 -12.64
C LYS A 200 -1.22 -20.44 -11.77
N VAL A 201 -2.52 -20.47 -11.51
CA VAL A 201 -3.18 -19.63 -10.52
C VAL A 201 -3.54 -20.49 -9.33
N TYR A 202 -3.13 -20.06 -8.14
CA TYR A 202 -3.54 -20.64 -6.87
C TYR A 202 -4.88 -20.05 -6.46
N ALA A 203 -5.79 -20.88 -5.96
CA ALA A 203 -7.09 -20.45 -5.46
C ALA A 203 -7.29 -20.98 -4.03
N PHE A 204 -7.65 -20.08 -3.12
CA PHE A 204 -7.94 -20.39 -1.72
C PHE A 204 -9.39 -20.01 -1.42
N GLU A 205 -10.07 -20.81 -0.62
CA GLU A 205 -11.35 -20.39 -0.04
C GLU A 205 -11.10 -19.36 1.04
N LEU A 206 -11.96 -18.34 1.11
CA LEU A 206 -11.90 -17.40 2.22
C LEU A 206 -12.42 -18.09 3.50
N PRO A 207 -11.85 -17.74 4.68
CA PRO A 207 -12.38 -18.19 5.97
C PRO A 207 -13.84 -17.80 6.20
#